data_AF-A0A6G8JIR2-F1
#
_entry.id   AF-A0A6G8JIR2-F1
#
_cell.length_a   1.000
_cell.length_b   1.000
_cell.length_c   1.000
_cell.angle_alpha   90.00
_cell.angle_beta   90.00
_cell.angle_gamma   90.00
#
_symmetry.space_group_name_H-M   'P 1'
#
loop_
_entity.id
_entity.type
_entity.pdbx_description
1 polymer ?
#
loop_
_entity_poly.entity_id
_entity_poly.type
_entity_poly.pdbx_seq_one_letter_code
_entity_poly.pdbx_strand_id
1 'polypeptide(L)'
;MVTHTVIVADRGRDNITVYTKEPAFFVIADRNDFNALKDLEEANKAGIYILLGENRRYVGQASGKIYDRLAKHIKDQDKEWCNKIIFFGREDGHLDKSQTDYLEKFLINEFKKTDLKLDNVTIGNTSYIDKTSKIKARNVFDIVQEIMDEVAHINIFESETEENNSVLEENKCYIELADGTRISGKSFRDNQRTFFNYLLKDPKYRGLVENYIKNGKPTLTHCVGSEPCYRPNGMAYTTKLEEGIYVYTHSSTAQRRKAIQDFADSVGLKITFHWE
;
A
#
# COMPACT_ATOMS: atom_id res chain seq x y z
N MET A 1 13.40 7.81 29.90
CA MET A 1 13.00 6.48 29.38
C MET A 1 13.78 6.26 28.10
N VAL A 2 14.50 5.15 28.00
CA VAL A 2 15.25 4.81 26.78
C VAL A 2 14.26 4.12 25.84
N THR A 3 13.93 4.78 24.73
CA THR A 3 13.09 4.21 23.68
C THR A 3 13.93 3.21 22.89
N HIS A 4 13.60 1.92 23.00
CA HIS A 4 14.19 0.89 22.16
C HIS A 4 13.18 0.58 21.07
N THR A 5 13.46 1.02 19.85
CA THR A 5 12.75 0.54 18.65
C THR A 5 13.55 -0.61 18.10
N VAL A 6 13.03 -1.83 18.24
CA VAL A 6 13.63 -3.01 17.62
C VAL A 6 12.90 -3.25 16.30
N ILE A 7 13.66 -3.28 15.20
CA ILE A 7 13.16 -3.64 13.88
C ILE A 7 13.65 -5.06 13.62
N VAL A 8 12.72 -6.02 13.59
CA VAL A 8 13.01 -7.40 13.20
C VAL A 8 12.38 -7.62 11.82
N ALA A 9 13.20 -7.70 10.80
CA ALA A 9 12.84 -8.26 9.49
C ALA A 9 13.33 -9.72 9.51
N ASP A 10 12.49 -10.67 9.94
CA ASP A 10 12.89 -12.07 10.02
C ASP A 10 12.60 -12.78 8.68
N ARG A 11 13.61 -13.50 8.17
CA ARG A 11 13.57 -14.52 7.08
C ARG A 11 13.52 -14.10 5.62
N GLY A 12 14.49 -13.28 5.19
CA GLY A 12 15.25 -13.46 3.94
C GLY A 12 14.53 -13.40 2.56
N ARG A 13 13.19 -13.44 2.49
CA ARG A 13 12.37 -13.33 1.27
C ARG A 13 10.94 -12.85 1.50
N ASP A 14 10.46 -12.76 2.74
CA ASP A 14 9.13 -12.22 3.05
C ASP A 14 9.18 -10.69 3.23
N ASN A 15 8.01 -10.05 3.10
CA ASN A 15 7.81 -8.61 3.21
C ASN A 15 7.12 -8.32 4.54
N ILE A 16 7.66 -8.88 5.63
CA ILE A 16 7.16 -8.67 6.98
C ILE A 16 8.11 -7.76 7.74
N THR A 17 7.57 -6.79 8.46
CA THR A 17 8.35 -5.94 9.36
C THR A 17 7.63 -5.83 10.70
N VAL A 18 8.36 -6.17 11.77
CA VAL A 18 7.91 -6.06 13.15
C VAL A 18 8.61 -4.87 13.79
N TYR A 19 7.82 -3.99 14.40
CA TYR A 19 8.27 -2.86 15.19
C TYR A 19 7.80 -3.05 16.64
N THR A 20 8.73 -2.93 17.58
CA THR A 20 8.42 -2.98 19.00
C THR A 20 8.80 -1.65 19.65
N LYS A 21 7.85 -1.07 20.40
CA LYS A 21 8.07 0.07 21.29
C LYS A 21 7.18 -0.09 22.52
N GLU A 22 7.78 -0.41 23.66
CA GLU A 22 7.01 -0.78 24.86
C GLU A 22 5.93 0.26 25.24
N PRO A 23 4.72 -0.20 25.63
CA PRO A 23 4.29 -1.60 25.72
C PRO A 23 3.66 -2.16 24.44
N ALA A 24 3.83 -1.51 23.28
CA ALA A 24 3.15 -1.85 22.03
C ALA A 24 4.05 -2.54 20.99
N PHE A 25 3.42 -3.32 20.13
CA PHE A 25 4.02 -3.83 18.90
C PHE A 25 3.19 -3.39 17.70
N PHE A 26 3.83 -3.27 16.54
CA PHE A 26 3.20 -3.00 15.26
C PHE A 26 3.84 -3.88 14.18
N VAL A 27 3.02 -4.57 13.40
CA VAL A 27 3.46 -5.45 12.32
C VAL A 27 2.81 -5.02 11.02
N ILE A 28 3.61 -5.03 9.96
CA ILE A 28 3.15 -4.90 8.57
C ILE A 28 3.62 -6.08 7.75
N ALA A 29 2.75 -6.57 6.86
CA ALA A 29 3.03 -7.71 5.98
C ALA A 29 2.34 -7.55 4.61
N ASP A 30 2.95 -8.11 3.56
CA ASP A 30 2.21 -8.40 2.32
C ASP A 30 1.20 -9.52 2.58
N ARG A 31 0.04 -9.47 1.90
CA ARG A 31 -0.96 -10.54 1.96
C ARG A 31 -0.35 -11.91 1.61
N ASN A 32 0.58 -11.94 0.67
CA ASN A 32 1.21 -13.17 0.19
C ASN A 32 2.07 -13.86 1.27
N ASP A 33 2.54 -13.09 2.25
CA ASP A 33 3.36 -13.59 3.36
C ASP A 33 2.52 -13.99 4.58
N PHE A 34 1.19 -14.03 4.45
CA PHE A 34 0.27 -14.40 5.53
C PHE A 34 0.66 -15.71 6.26
N ASN A 35 1.12 -16.72 5.52
CA ASN A 35 1.47 -18.01 6.12
C ASN A 35 2.64 -17.91 7.10
N ALA A 36 3.60 -17.01 6.85
CA ALA A 36 4.75 -16.78 7.73
C ALA A 36 4.34 -16.09 9.05
N LEU A 37 3.21 -15.37 9.07
CA LEU A 37 2.70 -14.74 10.30
C LEU A 37 2.37 -15.74 11.40
N LYS A 38 2.14 -17.03 11.08
CA LYS A 38 1.84 -18.05 12.07
C LYS A 38 2.96 -18.22 13.12
N ASP A 39 4.19 -18.01 12.67
CA ASP A 39 5.40 -18.22 13.46
C ASP A 39 5.78 -16.98 14.29
N LEU A 40 5.11 -15.84 14.09
CA LEU A 40 5.33 -14.61 14.86
C LEU A 40 4.61 -14.67 16.20
N GLU A 41 5.32 -14.30 17.26
CA GLU A 41 4.74 -14.22 18.60
C GLU A 41 3.61 -13.18 18.64
N GLU A 42 3.78 -12.04 17.96
CA GLU A 42 2.83 -10.93 17.88
C GLU A 42 1.48 -11.36 17.27
N ALA A 43 1.52 -12.20 16.24
CA ALA A 43 0.30 -12.69 15.58
C ALA A 43 -0.50 -13.68 16.47
N ASN A 44 0.15 -14.25 17.48
CA ASN A 44 -0.45 -15.12 18.48
C ASN A 44 -1.00 -14.36 19.71
N LYS A 45 -0.91 -13.03 19.74
CA LYS A 45 -1.44 -12.16 20.80
C LYS A 45 -2.80 -11.56 20.41
N ALA A 46 -3.50 -11.02 21.41
CA ALA A 46 -4.70 -10.21 21.23
C ALA A 46 -4.37 -8.82 20.69
N GLY A 47 -5.27 -8.24 19.89
CA GLY A 47 -5.08 -6.91 19.36
C GLY A 47 -6.01 -6.55 18.22
N ILE A 48 -5.57 -5.58 17.42
CA ILE A 48 -6.29 -5.03 16.29
C ILE A 48 -5.55 -5.37 15.00
N TYR A 49 -6.29 -5.71 13.96
CA TYR A 49 -5.76 -5.87 12.61
C TYR A 49 -6.52 -5.01 11.62
N ILE A 50 -5.84 -4.57 10.57
CA ILE A 50 -6.40 -3.77 9.50
C ILE A 50 -5.96 -4.38 8.17
N LEU A 51 -6.93 -4.66 7.30
CA LEU A 51 -6.69 -5.05 5.93
C LEU A 51 -6.67 -3.80 5.06
N LEU A 52 -5.63 -3.67 4.24
CA LEU A 52 -5.39 -2.50 3.41
C LEU A 52 -5.36 -2.92 1.94
N GLY A 53 -6.04 -2.16 1.09
CA GLY A 53 -5.90 -2.31 -0.35
C GLY A 53 -6.53 -1.16 -1.12
N GLU A 54 -5.71 -0.45 -1.88
CA GLU A 54 -6.08 0.79 -2.57
C GLU A 54 -6.87 1.71 -1.63
N ASN A 55 -8.01 2.26 -2.04
CA ASN A 55 -8.85 3.09 -1.17
C ASN A 55 -9.74 2.28 -0.21
N ARG A 56 -9.62 0.95 -0.13
CA ARG A 56 -10.43 0.10 0.77
C ARG A 56 -9.70 -0.22 2.08
N ARG A 57 -10.44 -0.21 3.17
CA ARG A 57 -9.96 -0.53 4.52
C ARG A 57 -10.95 -1.46 5.22
N TYR A 58 -10.45 -2.37 6.04
CA TYR A 58 -11.25 -3.15 6.98
C TYR A 58 -10.53 -3.20 8.31
N VAL A 59 -11.22 -2.84 9.40
CA VAL A 59 -10.68 -2.92 10.75
C VAL A 59 -11.32 -4.10 11.46
N GLY A 60 -10.53 -4.90 12.17
CA GLY A 60 -11.08 -5.95 13.02
C GLY A 60 -10.29 -6.12 14.31
N GLN A 61 -10.92 -6.76 15.28
CA GLN A 61 -10.29 -7.16 16.53
C GLN A 61 -10.12 -8.67 16.69
N ALA A 62 -9.13 -9.04 17.52
CA ALA A 62 -8.96 -10.38 18.04
C ALA A 62 -8.73 -10.35 19.56
N SER A 63 -9.65 -10.91 20.35
CA SER A 63 -9.46 -11.14 21.79
C SER A 63 -8.56 -12.35 22.09
N GLY A 64 -8.24 -13.16 21.08
CA GLY A 64 -7.31 -14.29 21.14
C GLY A 64 -6.19 -14.06 20.14
N LYS A 65 -5.89 -15.04 19.28
CA LYS A 65 -4.86 -14.89 18.24
C LYS A 65 -5.36 -14.03 17.08
N ILE A 66 -4.61 -12.98 16.73
CA ILE A 66 -4.83 -12.20 15.51
C ILE A 66 -4.76 -13.10 14.27
N TYR A 67 -3.81 -14.04 14.23
CA TYR A 67 -3.64 -14.99 13.13
C TYR A 67 -4.94 -15.73 12.77
N ASP A 68 -5.68 -16.22 13.75
CA ASP A 68 -6.91 -16.99 13.52
C ASP A 68 -8.02 -16.12 12.89
N ARG A 69 -8.03 -14.82 13.19
CA ARG A 69 -8.97 -13.87 12.58
C ARG A 69 -8.55 -13.53 11.16
N LEU A 70 -7.26 -13.25 10.94
CA LEU A 70 -6.72 -13.01 9.61
C LEU A 70 -6.93 -14.23 8.69
N ALA A 71 -6.72 -15.45 9.17
CA ALA A 71 -6.91 -16.69 8.41
C ALA A 71 -8.33 -16.82 7.81
N LYS A 72 -9.35 -16.32 8.51
CA LYS A 72 -10.73 -16.31 8.01
C LYS A 72 -10.88 -15.34 6.85
N HIS A 73 -10.34 -14.13 6.98
CA HIS A 73 -10.41 -13.10 5.93
C HIS A 73 -9.53 -13.41 4.72
N ILE A 74 -8.37 -14.03 4.89
CA ILE A 74 -7.52 -14.41 3.75
C ILE A 74 -8.18 -15.48 2.87
N LYS A 75 -9.03 -16.32 3.44
CA LYS A 75 -9.81 -17.33 2.70
C LYS A 75 -11.14 -16.79 2.15
N ASP A 76 -11.53 -15.58 2.55
CA ASP A 76 -12.77 -14.94 2.13
C ASP A 76 -12.56 -14.23 0.79
N GLN A 77 -13.36 -14.59 -0.21
CA GLN A 77 -13.31 -14.00 -1.55
C GLN A 77 -13.69 -12.52 -1.53
N ASP A 78 -14.56 -12.11 -0.60
CA ASP A 78 -14.96 -10.70 -0.45
C ASP A 78 -13.80 -9.80 0.04
N LYS A 79 -12.70 -10.41 0.48
CA LYS A 79 -11.49 -9.73 0.96
C LYS A 79 -10.29 -9.90 0.03
N GLU A 80 -10.47 -10.37 -1.20
CA GLU A 80 -9.37 -10.51 -2.18
C GLU A 80 -8.69 -9.17 -2.53
N TRP A 81 -9.40 -8.05 -2.35
CA TRP A 81 -8.86 -6.69 -2.59
C TRP A 81 -7.71 -6.31 -1.64
N CYS A 82 -7.58 -6.99 -0.50
CA CYS A 82 -6.52 -6.72 0.47
C CYS A 82 -5.17 -7.11 -0.13
N ASN A 83 -4.20 -6.20 -0.10
CA ASN A 83 -2.82 -6.47 -0.55
C ASN A 83 -1.80 -6.35 0.59
N LYS A 84 -2.13 -5.60 1.64
CA LYS A 84 -1.31 -5.39 2.83
C LYS A 84 -2.12 -5.67 4.09
N ILE A 85 -1.45 -6.24 5.09
CA ILE A 85 -2.00 -6.51 6.41
C ILE A 85 -1.17 -5.70 7.40
N ILE A 86 -1.83 -4.97 8.27
CA ILE A 86 -1.19 -4.42 9.47
C ILE A 86 -1.90 -4.92 10.71
N PHE A 87 -1.18 -5.10 11.80
CA PHE A 87 -1.78 -5.41 13.09
C PHE A 87 -0.91 -4.93 14.23
N PHE A 88 -1.54 -4.68 15.37
CA PHE A 88 -0.87 -4.16 16.54
C PHE A 88 -1.56 -4.63 17.81
N GLY A 89 -0.81 -4.58 18.90
CA GLY A 89 -1.31 -4.97 20.21
C GLY A 89 -0.30 -4.59 21.28
N ARG A 90 -0.42 -5.24 22.43
CA ARG A 90 0.56 -5.09 23.51
C ARG A 90 1.57 -6.24 23.48
N GLU A 91 2.82 -5.92 23.79
CA GLU A 91 3.90 -6.90 23.88
C GLU A 91 3.61 -8.00 24.89
N ASP A 92 2.99 -7.66 26.02
CA ASP A 92 2.56 -8.60 27.06
C ASP A 92 1.29 -9.39 26.70
N GLY A 93 0.69 -9.14 25.53
CA GLY A 93 -0.54 -9.78 25.07
C GLY A 93 -1.81 -9.39 25.85
N HIS A 94 -1.70 -8.47 26.82
CA HIS A 94 -2.81 -8.11 27.71
C HIS A 94 -3.65 -6.95 27.19
N LEU A 95 -4.35 -7.20 26.08
CA LEU A 95 -5.49 -6.39 25.64
C LEU A 95 -6.79 -7.16 25.90
N ASP A 96 -7.58 -6.68 26.85
CA ASP A 96 -8.88 -7.30 27.13
C ASP A 96 -9.92 -6.97 26.05
N LYS A 97 -11.03 -7.71 26.07
CA LYS A 97 -12.11 -7.55 25.10
C LYS A 97 -12.67 -6.12 25.05
N SER A 98 -12.80 -5.45 26.20
CA SER A 98 -13.32 -4.09 26.25
C SER A 98 -12.38 -3.10 25.57
N GLN A 99 -11.07 -3.30 25.73
CA GLN A 99 -10.04 -2.50 25.08
C GLN A 99 -9.98 -2.75 23.58
N THR A 100 -10.07 -4.01 23.13
CA THR A 100 -10.09 -4.32 21.71
C THR A 100 -11.35 -3.80 21.02
N ASP A 101 -12.52 -3.93 21.65
CA ASP A 101 -13.79 -3.40 21.13
C ASP A 101 -13.74 -1.86 21.05
N TYR A 102 -13.16 -1.20 22.06
CA TYR A 102 -12.97 0.25 22.07
C TYR A 102 -12.05 0.71 20.93
N LEU A 103 -10.90 0.06 20.73
CA LEU A 103 -9.94 0.42 19.70
C LEU A 103 -10.47 0.17 18.29
N GLU A 104 -11.15 -0.95 18.06
CA GLU A 104 -11.83 -1.23 16.78
C GLU A 104 -12.83 -0.12 16.45
N LYS A 105 -13.70 0.22 17.40
CA LYS A 105 -14.70 1.29 17.22
C LYS A 105 -14.07 2.66 17.00
N PHE A 106 -13.00 2.96 17.75
CA PHE A 106 -12.24 4.19 17.57
C PHE A 106 -11.70 4.30 16.14
N LEU A 107 -11.01 3.27 15.64
CA LEU A 107 -10.42 3.27 14.31
C LEU A 107 -11.47 3.31 13.19
N ILE A 108 -12.57 2.55 13.32
CA ILE A 108 -13.71 2.62 12.41
C ILE A 108 -14.22 4.06 12.30
N ASN A 109 -14.31 4.78 13.42
CA ASN A 109 -14.75 6.17 13.42
C ASN A 109 -13.72 7.13 12.82
N GLU A 110 -12.42 6.91 13.01
CA GLU A 110 -11.39 7.72 12.35
C GLU A 110 -11.41 7.50 10.83
N PHE A 111 -11.49 6.25 10.37
CA PHE A 111 -11.60 5.97 8.93
C PHE A 111 -12.84 6.58 8.29
N LYS A 112 -13.98 6.64 9.00
CA LYS A 112 -15.20 7.30 8.52
C LYS A 112 -15.05 8.81 8.29
N LYS A 113 -14.02 9.45 8.83
CA LYS A 113 -13.72 10.88 8.59
C LYS A 113 -12.88 11.09 7.32
N THR A 114 -12.43 10.01 6.68
CA THR A 114 -11.62 10.03 5.46
C THR A 114 -12.46 9.65 4.25
N ASP A 115 -11.93 9.86 3.05
CA ASP A 115 -12.57 9.42 1.79
C ASP A 115 -12.36 7.93 1.48
N LEU A 116 -11.74 7.17 2.40
CA LEU A 116 -11.50 5.74 2.23
C LEU A 116 -12.81 4.94 2.34
N LYS A 117 -12.91 3.87 1.54
CA LYS A 117 -14.02 2.92 1.55
C LYS A 117 -13.83 1.92 2.68
N LEU A 118 -14.59 2.09 3.75
CA LEU A 118 -14.59 1.16 4.89
C LEU A 118 -15.52 -0.03 4.63
N ASP A 119 -14.96 -1.23 4.63
CA ASP A 119 -15.67 -2.50 4.33
C ASP A 119 -16.26 -3.18 5.59
N ASN A 120 -16.24 -2.46 6.72
CA ASN A 120 -16.89 -2.90 7.95
C ASN A 120 -18.41 -2.82 7.82
N VAL A 121 -19.09 -3.96 7.89
CA VAL A 121 -20.57 -4.04 7.89
C VAL A 121 -21.17 -3.48 9.17
N THR A 122 -20.48 -3.64 10.30
CA THR A 122 -20.94 -3.22 11.63
C THR A 122 -20.11 -2.05 12.17
N ILE A 123 -20.66 -1.33 13.15
CA ILE A 123 -19.96 -0.24 13.86
C ILE A 123 -18.94 -0.74 14.90
N GLY A 124 -18.55 -2.02 14.84
CA GLY A 124 -17.77 -2.69 15.87
C GLY A 124 -18.61 -3.15 17.06
N ASN A 125 -18.02 -3.98 17.92
CA ASN A 125 -18.66 -4.43 19.16
C ASN A 125 -18.62 -3.33 20.23
N THR A 126 -19.55 -3.38 21.19
CA THR A 126 -19.53 -2.47 22.34
C THR A 126 -19.51 -3.27 23.63
N SER A 127 -18.44 -3.09 24.40
CA SER A 127 -18.30 -3.57 25.77
C SER A 127 -18.17 -2.38 26.72
N TYR A 128 -18.60 -2.55 27.98
CA TYR A 128 -18.32 -1.55 29.01
C TYR A 128 -16.80 -1.47 29.23
N ILE A 129 -16.27 -0.25 29.27
CA ILE A 129 -14.85 0.02 29.51
C ILE A 129 -14.75 1.17 30.49
N ASP A 130 -13.96 1.01 31.55
CA ASP A 130 -13.70 2.08 32.49
C ASP A 130 -12.72 3.11 31.90
N LYS A 131 -12.65 4.29 32.52
CA LYS A 131 -11.81 5.40 32.05
C LYS A 131 -10.32 5.03 31.98
N THR A 132 -9.82 4.26 32.95
CA THR A 132 -8.41 3.87 33.02
C THR A 132 -8.08 2.89 31.90
N SER A 133 -8.91 1.88 31.69
CA SER A 133 -8.73 0.90 30.60
C SER A 133 -8.81 1.55 29.23
N LYS A 134 -9.69 2.55 29.06
CA LYS A 134 -9.78 3.37 27.84
C LYS A 134 -8.50 4.16 27.57
N ILE A 135 -7.92 4.82 28.59
CA ILE A 135 -6.65 5.55 28.47
C ILE A 135 -5.52 4.59 28.11
N LYS A 136 -5.43 3.43 28.77
CA LYS A 136 -4.41 2.42 28.46
C LYS A 136 -4.51 1.92 27.01
N ALA A 137 -5.72 1.60 26.56
CA ALA A 137 -5.94 1.17 25.18
C ALA A 137 -5.55 2.28 24.20
N ARG A 138 -5.95 3.53 24.47
CA ARG A 138 -5.61 4.67 23.63
C ARG A 138 -4.09 4.89 23.53
N ASN A 139 -3.38 4.80 24.65
CA ASN A 139 -1.92 4.93 24.69
C ASN A 139 -1.20 3.88 23.85
N VAL A 140 -1.72 2.64 23.78
CA VAL A 140 -1.19 1.60 22.87
C VAL A 140 -1.27 2.08 21.43
N PHE A 141 -2.41 2.63 21.01
CA PHE A 141 -2.55 3.17 19.66
C PHE A 141 -1.70 4.42 19.42
N ASP A 142 -1.58 5.32 20.39
CA ASP A 142 -0.74 6.52 20.23
C ASP A 142 0.73 6.14 19.97
N ILE A 143 1.24 5.11 20.64
CA ILE A 143 2.58 4.56 20.38
C ILE A 143 2.67 3.94 18.98
N VAL A 144 1.67 3.16 18.57
CA VAL A 144 1.60 2.57 17.23
C VAL A 144 1.56 3.65 16.15
N GLN A 145 0.82 4.74 16.38
CA GLN A 145 0.75 5.88 15.49
C GLN A 145 2.11 6.57 15.36
N GLU A 146 2.82 6.76 16.48
CA GLU A 146 4.19 7.29 16.45
C GLU A 146 5.15 6.39 15.66
N ILE A 147 5.06 5.06 15.82
CA ILE A 147 5.83 4.11 15.00
C ILE A 147 5.50 4.28 13.52
N MET A 148 4.21 4.36 13.18
CA MET A 148 3.74 4.54 11.81
C MET A 148 4.27 5.85 11.21
N ASP A 149 4.20 6.96 11.93
CA ASP A 149 4.56 8.28 11.41
C ASP A 149 6.09 8.49 11.35
N GLU A 150 6.78 8.21 12.45
CA GLU A 150 8.19 8.59 12.66
C GLU A 150 9.19 7.54 12.18
N VAL A 151 8.81 6.26 12.16
CA VAL A 151 9.73 5.16 11.82
C VAL A 151 9.36 4.52 10.49
N ALA A 152 8.11 4.10 10.34
CA ALA A 152 7.66 3.37 9.16
C ALA A 152 7.23 4.31 8.02
N HIS A 153 7.01 5.59 8.31
CA HIS A 153 6.48 6.61 7.39
C HIS A 153 5.22 6.15 6.64
N ILE A 154 4.27 5.57 7.38
CA ILE A 154 3.01 5.02 6.89
C ILE A 154 1.85 5.89 7.38
N ASN A 155 1.16 6.54 6.45
CA ASN A 155 -0.16 7.11 6.74
C ASN A 155 -1.26 6.16 6.27
N ILE A 156 -1.90 5.45 7.21
CA ILE A 156 -2.98 4.49 6.90
C ILE A 156 -4.30 5.18 6.53
N PHE A 157 -4.44 6.47 6.85
CA PHE A 157 -5.60 7.32 6.58
C PHE A 157 -5.47 8.13 5.28
N GLU A 158 -4.32 8.03 4.60
CA GLU A 158 -4.14 8.63 3.28
C GLU A 158 -5.05 7.91 2.27
N SER A 159 -5.90 8.69 1.61
CA SER A 159 -6.58 8.31 0.38
C SER A 159 -5.78 8.76 -0.82
N GLU A 160 -6.00 8.11 -1.97
CA GLU A 160 -5.72 8.77 -3.23
C GLU A 160 -6.64 10.00 -3.31
N THR A 161 -6.13 11.15 -2.86
CA THR A 161 -6.60 12.42 -3.40
C THR A 161 -6.32 12.34 -4.88
N GLU A 162 -7.29 12.73 -5.71
CA GLU A 162 -6.93 13.20 -7.04
C GLU A 162 -5.88 14.28 -6.78
N GLU A 163 -4.60 13.93 -6.91
CA GLU A 163 -3.52 14.90 -6.83
C GLU A 163 -4.01 16.09 -7.64
N ASN A 164 -3.88 17.30 -7.08
CA ASN A 164 -3.94 18.55 -7.81
C ASN A 164 -2.90 18.46 -8.94
N ASN A 165 -3.21 17.67 -9.97
CA ASN A 165 -2.63 17.74 -11.27
C ASN A 165 -2.95 19.18 -11.63
N SER A 166 -1.95 20.04 -11.61
CA SER A 166 -1.96 21.18 -12.51
C SER A 166 -2.40 20.59 -13.84
N VAL A 167 -3.66 20.82 -14.21
CA VAL A 167 -4.23 20.28 -15.44
C VAL A 167 -3.31 20.82 -16.52
N LEU A 168 -2.45 19.95 -17.05
CA LEU A 168 -1.61 20.34 -18.16
C LEU A 168 -2.61 20.62 -19.28
N GLU A 169 -2.56 21.81 -19.87
CA GLU A 169 -3.32 22.04 -21.09
C GLU A 169 -2.93 20.95 -22.09
N GLU A 170 -3.92 20.21 -22.57
CA GLU A 170 -3.72 19.15 -23.55
C GLU A 170 -2.90 19.74 -24.71
N ASN A 171 -1.75 19.12 -25.01
CA ASN A 171 -0.74 19.50 -26.00
C ASN A 171 0.41 20.43 -25.57
N LYS A 172 0.44 20.98 -24.35
CA LYS A 172 1.65 21.69 -23.87
C LYS A 172 2.75 20.74 -23.42
N CYS A 173 2.40 19.59 -22.86
CA CYS A 173 3.36 18.59 -22.39
C CYS A 173 3.11 17.21 -23.01
N TYR A 174 4.05 16.72 -23.82
CA TYR A 174 3.87 15.47 -24.57
C TYR A 174 5.19 14.71 -24.78
N ILE A 175 5.07 13.45 -25.19
CA ILE A 175 6.16 12.61 -25.69
C ILE A 175 6.00 12.51 -27.20
N GLU A 176 7.06 12.78 -27.94
CA GLU A 176 7.09 12.69 -29.40
C GLU A 176 7.91 11.50 -29.86
N LEU A 177 7.36 10.69 -30.76
CA LEU A 177 8.07 9.60 -31.44
C LEU A 177 8.80 10.12 -32.68
N ALA A 178 9.77 9.35 -33.19
CA ALA A 178 10.54 9.72 -34.38
C ALA A 178 9.72 9.92 -35.68
N ASP A 179 8.51 9.34 -35.76
CA ASP A 179 7.58 9.54 -36.88
C ASP A 179 6.71 10.80 -36.72
N GLY A 180 6.95 11.60 -35.67
CA GLY A 180 6.21 12.82 -35.36
C GLY A 180 4.94 12.58 -34.55
N THR A 181 4.62 11.34 -34.16
CA THR A 181 3.46 11.04 -33.32
C THR A 181 3.63 11.67 -31.95
N ARG A 182 2.63 12.45 -31.51
CA ARG A 182 2.61 13.11 -30.20
C ARG A 182 1.65 12.41 -29.27
N ILE A 183 2.13 12.10 -28.07
CA ILE A 183 1.38 11.40 -27.03
C ILE A 183 1.30 12.28 -25.79
N SER A 184 0.09 12.67 -25.42
CA SER A 184 -0.21 13.54 -24.28
C SER A 184 -1.35 12.97 -23.43
N GLY A 185 -1.49 13.51 -22.23
CA GLY A 185 -2.46 13.18 -21.22
C GLY A 185 -2.59 14.35 -20.24
N LYS A 186 -3.43 14.19 -19.21
CA LYS A 186 -3.82 15.27 -18.30
C LYS A 186 -2.74 15.69 -17.31
N SER A 187 -1.71 14.86 -17.14
CA SER A 187 -0.56 15.08 -16.25
C SER A 187 0.66 14.30 -16.72
N PHE A 188 1.84 14.53 -16.14
CA PHE A 188 3.04 13.73 -16.45
C PHE A 188 2.86 12.23 -16.17
N ARG A 189 2.09 11.90 -15.11
CA ARG A 189 1.73 10.51 -14.80
C ARG A 189 0.81 9.93 -15.88
N ASP A 190 -0.15 10.71 -16.34
CA ASP A 190 -1.04 10.30 -17.41
C ASP A 190 -0.31 10.17 -18.75
N ASN A 191 0.64 11.06 -19.06
CA ASN A 191 1.51 10.96 -20.25
C ASN A 191 2.22 9.60 -20.31
N GLN A 192 2.77 9.13 -19.18
CA GLN A 192 3.40 7.82 -19.09
C GLN A 192 2.41 6.69 -19.37
N ARG A 193 1.20 6.75 -18.78
CA ARG A 193 0.15 5.76 -19.01
C ARG A 193 -0.28 5.73 -20.46
N THR A 194 -0.56 6.89 -21.06
CA THR A 194 -0.98 7.01 -22.45
C THR A 194 0.12 6.55 -23.41
N PHE A 195 1.39 6.84 -23.10
CA PHE A 195 2.55 6.35 -23.87
C PHE A 195 2.58 4.82 -23.95
N PHE A 196 2.59 4.11 -22.82
CA PHE A 196 2.62 2.65 -22.86
C PHE A 196 1.33 2.05 -23.45
N ASN A 197 0.16 2.63 -23.18
CA ASN A 197 -1.09 2.20 -23.82
C ASN A 197 -1.06 2.38 -25.34
N TYR A 198 -0.44 3.43 -25.85
CA TYR A 198 -0.26 3.64 -27.29
C TYR A 198 0.64 2.54 -27.88
N LEU A 199 1.78 2.26 -27.25
CA LEU A 199 2.71 1.23 -27.72
C LEU A 199 2.12 -0.19 -27.68
N LEU A 200 1.29 -0.50 -26.67
CA LEU A 200 0.63 -1.80 -26.57
C LEU A 200 -0.46 -2.04 -27.62
N LYS A 201 -1.07 -0.97 -28.14
CA LYS A 201 -2.12 -1.04 -29.17
C LYS A 201 -1.59 -1.26 -30.58
N ASP A 202 -0.39 -0.79 -30.87
CA ASP A 202 0.24 -0.94 -32.18
C ASP A 202 1.08 -2.24 -32.22
N PRO A 203 0.77 -3.20 -33.11
CA PRO A 203 1.56 -4.43 -33.26
C PRO A 203 3.05 -4.19 -33.49
N LYS A 204 3.42 -3.06 -34.09
CA LYS A 204 4.82 -2.65 -34.33
C LYS A 204 5.59 -2.45 -33.02
N TYR A 205 4.94 -1.89 -32.00
CA TYR A 205 5.58 -1.50 -30.74
C TYR A 205 5.30 -2.47 -29.60
N ARG A 206 4.22 -3.24 -29.68
CA ARG A 206 3.77 -4.14 -28.62
C ARG A 206 4.86 -5.09 -28.15
N GLY A 207 5.54 -5.76 -29.09
CA GLY A 207 6.63 -6.68 -28.77
C GLY A 207 7.81 -6.01 -28.05
N LEU A 208 8.05 -4.72 -28.26
CA LEU A 208 9.08 -3.97 -27.54
C LEU A 208 8.71 -3.81 -26.06
N VAL A 209 7.44 -3.49 -25.78
CA VAL A 209 6.94 -3.38 -24.40
C VAL A 209 6.98 -4.74 -23.73
N GLU A 210 6.39 -5.77 -24.35
CA GLU A 210 6.29 -7.12 -23.79
C GLU A 210 7.67 -7.73 -23.48
N ASN A 211 8.65 -7.56 -24.36
CA ASN A 211 10.02 -8.04 -24.13
C ASN A 211 10.77 -7.24 -23.05
N TYR A 212 10.38 -5.99 -22.81
CA TYR A 212 10.95 -5.18 -21.73
C TYR A 212 10.31 -5.49 -20.37
N ILE A 213 9.14 -6.11 -20.31
CA ILE A 213 8.47 -6.39 -19.04
C ILE A 213 9.39 -7.23 -18.15
N LYS A 214 9.69 -6.71 -16.96
CA LYS A 214 10.38 -7.50 -15.95
C LYS A 214 9.41 -8.53 -15.39
N ASN A 215 9.86 -9.78 -15.32
CA ASN A 215 9.17 -10.80 -14.53
C ASN A 215 9.13 -10.36 -13.06
N GLY A 216 7.94 -10.08 -12.55
CA GLY A 216 7.68 -9.55 -11.21
C GLY A 216 7.28 -8.07 -11.18
N LYS A 217 7.49 -7.43 -10.03
CA LYS A 217 7.05 -6.05 -9.77
C LYS A 217 7.88 -5.00 -10.56
N PRO A 218 7.25 -3.97 -11.16
CA PRO A 218 7.98 -2.84 -11.72
C PRO A 218 8.65 -2.02 -10.61
N THR A 219 9.63 -1.22 -11.00
CA THR A 219 10.45 -0.40 -10.09
C THR A 219 10.60 1.01 -10.64
N LEU A 220 11.21 1.91 -9.84
CA LEU A 220 11.49 3.28 -10.24
C LEU A 220 12.34 3.38 -11.52
N THR A 221 13.29 2.45 -11.71
CA THR A 221 14.16 2.39 -12.90
C THR A 221 13.53 1.55 -14.00
N HIS A 222 12.93 0.42 -13.64
CA HIS A 222 12.29 -0.51 -14.56
C HIS A 222 10.77 -0.34 -14.51
N CYS A 223 10.26 0.64 -15.25
CA CYS A 223 8.90 1.17 -15.03
C CYS A 223 7.74 0.27 -15.44
N VAL A 224 7.96 -0.90 -16.06
CA VAL A 224 6.91 -1.85 -16.47
C VAL A 224 7.19 -3.26 -15.94
N GLY A 225 6.18 -3.94 -15.40
CA GLY A 225 6.33 -5.26 -14.79
C GLY A 225 5.06 -6.09 -14.88
N SER A 226 5.16 -7.38 -14.54
CA SER A 226 4.06 -8.33 -14.65
C SER A 226 3.16 -8.41 -13.42
N GLU A 227 3.59 -7.83 -12.30
CA GLU A 227 2.88 -7.83 -11.03
C GLU A 227 2.67 -6.41 -10.48
N PRO A 228 1.56 -6.14 -9.76
CA PRO A 228 1.36 -4.86 -9.11
C PRO A 228 2.34 -4.65 -7.94
N CYS A 229 2.62 -3.38 -7.64
CA CYS A 229 3.39 -3.00 -6.46
C CYS A 229 2.53 -2.09 -5.56
N TYR A 230 2.63 -2.29 -4.25
CA TYR A 230 1.80 -1.58 -3.27
C TYR A 230 2.66 -0.87 -2.23
N ARG A 231 2.19 0.31 -1.83
CA ARG A 231 2.72 1.10 -0.72
C ARG A 231 2.49 0.38 0.60
N PRO A 232 3.24 0.71 1.65
CA PRO A 232 2.98 0.20 3.00
C PRO A 232 1.54 0.44 3.50
N ASN A 233 0.90 1.55 3.10
CA ASN A 233 -0.51 1.82 3.44
C ASN A 233 -1.54 1.10 2.54
N GLY A 234 -1.09 0.21 1.65
CA GLY A 234 -1.93 -0.57 0.75
C GLY A 234 -2.34 0.11 -0.56
N MET A 235 -1.99 1.39 -0.74
CA MET A 235 -2.19 2.11 -2.01
C MET A 235 -1.33 1.50 -3.12
N ALA A 236 -1.72 1.65 -4.39
CA ALA A 236 -0.90 1.16 -5.48
C ALA A 236 0.29 2.11 -5.76
N TYR A 237 1.48 1.54 -5.97
CA TYR A 237 2.59 2.23 -6.64
C TYR A 237 2.45 2.15 -8.17
N THR A 238 1.56 1.29 -8.65
CA THR A 238 1.42 0.93 -10.06
C THR A 238 0.02 1.18 -10.60
N THR A 239 -0.07 1.44 -11.89
CA THR A 239 -1.34 1.46 -12.62
C THR A 239 -1.39 0.27 -13.58
N LYS A 240 -2.50 -0.46 -13.58
CA LYS A 240 -2.74 -1.56 -14.53
C LYS A 240 -3.02 -0.99 -15.92
N LEU A 241 -2.30 -1.47 -16.93
CA LEU A 241 -2.54 -1.13 -18.33
C LEU A 241 -3.38 -2.23 -19.01
N GLU A 242 -2.92 -3.47 -18.89
CA GLU A 242 -3.58 -4.69 -19.35
C GLU A 242 -3.38 -5.80 -18.29
N GLU A 243 -4.02 -6.96 -18.47
CA GLU A 243 -3.75 -8.12 -17.60
C GLU A 243 -2.26 -8.51 -17.69
N GLY A 244 -1.61 -8.63 -16.53
CA GLY A 244 -0.17 -8.91 -16.49
C GLY A 244 0.74 -7.77 -16.95
N ILE A 245 0.25 -6.53 -17.11
CA ILE A 245 1.08 -5.37 -17.47
C ILE A 245 0.77 -4.18 -16.56
N TYR A 246 1.74 -3.84 -15.72
CA TYR A 246 1.64 -2.79 -14.71
C TYR A 246 2.75 -1.76 -14.90
N VAL A 247 2.40 -0.47 -14.87
CA VAL A 247 3.36 0.63 -14.94
C VAL A 247 3.55 1.29 -13.58
N TYR A 248 4.80 1.54 -13.18
CA TYR A 248 5.13 2.23 -11.93
C TYR A 248 4.87 3.73 -12.08
N THR A 249 3.95 4.28 -11.27
CA THR A 249 3.45 5.65 -11.40
C THR A 249 3.84 6.58 -10.27
N HIS A 250 4.26 6.05 -9.13
CA HIS A 250 4.62 6.84 -7.95
C HIS A 250 6.08 7.30 -7.95
N SER A 251 6.42 8.18 -8.89
CA SER A 251 7.75 8.73 -9.05
C SER A 251 7.71 10.23 -9.29
N SER A 252 8.81 10.91 -8.99
CA SER A 252 8.97 12.31 -9.40
C SER A 252 8.95 12.45 -10.93
N THR A 253 8.63 13.63 -11.44
CA THR A 253 8.65 13.90 -12.89
C THR A 253 10.00 13.58 -13.53
N ALA A 254 11.11 13.92 -12.85
CA ALA A 254 12.46 13.64 -13.31
C ALA A 254 12.74 12.12 -13.39
N GLN A 255 12.38 11.37 -12.35
CA GLN A 255 12.54 9.90 -12.35
C GLN A 255 11.65 9.24 -13.40
N ARG A 256 10.43 9.72 -13.58
CA ARG A 256 9.50 9.23 -14.61
C ARG A 256 10.07 9.41 -16.01
N ARG A 257 10.56 10.61 -16.31
CA ARG A 257 11.22 10.92 -17.59
C ARG A 257 12.41 9.98 -17.83
N LYS A 258 13.24 9.79 -16.82
CA LYS A 258 14.38 8.88 -16.89
C LYS A 258 13.95 7.44 -17.16
N ALA A 259 12.97 6.91 -16.43
CA ALA A 259 12.54 5.52 -16.60
C ALA A 259 11.93 5.23 -17.98
N ILE A 260 11.21 6.21 -18.56
CA ILE A 260 10.68 6.10 -19.93
C ILE A 260 11.82 6.18 -20.96
N GLN A 261 12.82 7.05 -20.74
CA GLN A 261 14.00 7.13 -21.61
C GLN A 261 14.81 5.83 -21.56
N ASP A 262 15.04 5.28 -20.37
CA ASP A 262 15.76 4.02 -20.18
C ASP A 262 15.06 2.87 -20.92
N PHE A 263 13.72 2.82 -20.87
CA PHE A 263 12.93 1.90 -21.70
C PHE A 263 13.18 2.13 -23.19
N ALA A 264 13.01 3.37 -23.67
CA ALA A 264 13.12 3.71 -25.08
C ALA A 264 14.50 3.36 -25.65
N ASP A 265 15.56 3.68 -24.92
CA ASP A 265 16.95 3.36 -25.27
C ASP A 265 17.18 1.84 -25.33
N SER A 266 16.63 1.08 -24.38
CA SER A 266 16.79 -0.37 -24.32
C SER A 266 16.13 -1.11 -25.50
N VAL A 267 15.07 -0.54 -26.07
CA VAL A 267 14.33 -1.13 -27.20
C VAL A 267 14.63 -0.43 -28.53
N GLY A 268 15.55 0.54 -28.54
CA GLY A 268 15.94 1.30 -29.73
C GLY A 268 14.86 2.26 -30.24
N LEU A 269 13.89 2.64 -29.41
CA LEU A 269 12.84 3.60 -29.73
C LEU A 269 13.35 5.03 -29.49
N LYS A 270 13.31 5.87 -30.53
CA LYS A 270 13.69 7.28 -30.40
C LYS A 270 12.49 8.12 -29.97
N ILE A 271 12.64 8.80 -28.85
CA ILE A 271 11.62 9.68 -28.26
C ILE A 271 12.19 11.03 -27.86
N THR A 272 11.33 12.05 -27.83
CA THR A 272 11.65 13.39 -27.32
C THR A 272 10.61 13.81 -26.29
N PHE A 273 11.04 14.32 -25.15
CA PHE A 273 10.15 14.85 -24.12
C PHE A 273 9.99 16.35 -24.26
N HIS A 274 8.75 16.80 -24.32
CA HIS A 274 8.38 18.22 -24.23
C HIS A 274 7.70 18.44 -22.88
N TRP A 275 8.44 18.26 -21.79
CA TRP A 275 7.94 18.39 -20.41
C TRP A 275 8.72 19.55 -19.77
N GLU A 276 8.17 20.76 -19.82
CA GLU A 276 8.71 21.94 -19.13
C GLU A 276 8.33 21.94 -17.64
#